data_AF-A0A101I998-F1
#
_entry.id   AF-A0A101I998-F1
#
_cell.length_a   1.000
_cell.length_b   1.000
_cell.length_c   1.000
_cell.angle_alpha   90.00
_cell.angle_beta   90.00
_cell.angle_gamma   90.00
#
_symmetry.space_group_name_H-M   'P 1'
#
loop_
_entity.id
_entity.type
_entity.pdbx_description
1 polymer ?
#
loop_
_entity_poly.entity_id
_entity_poly.type
_entity_poly.pdbx_seq_one_letter_code
_entity_poly.pdbx_strand_id
1 'polypeptide(L)'
;MLLSHHNRKSGFALVMTLILVAFGTMILLASGLQLSRTTNVVSSYRKIANVQNIANNAVEVASCYFVDNLSSYTEDDKVTWSEAVEFISMLDSRSGLESKYWADFLSFVGEDTEGFSLTDQVNSFRNSKGLGEGRYNISSHIFPVAGGAEKYVVICSAEFDGTKRYSMGLVMTDASPQGGLPALRTVSLDRVLSSLRSIGKGQGNSNKIVGDVIFGDAIVAGILSLNDSGSSSLQDIIAGILNAAGIIVYDADGNQITDEETLANFLLDYFYEIEVDAASLYEQWVDEYEVSFPETIGATVTLNAAAATVTYAQEPSQINVNCSGATCQLESYSDELTIEVSGSDQFDAEFTSEGLIIYGSEKSFLVPTSIASETTVHIMIDGTTTFFSNQLHKISIVSGKYDIQVKGDVTIDTQFVYDVDKLVQAVNNGNGMSLVANKTAVDAERTIKDYQDLLAKKDNSYLRIASYGDISLGYSSATHGDKNLMGDFFALKREDGSGGNFRLGDLSSVPNITNPGQGQFSQLFLLGSITVWAFENPTYYIENKDETIELLNSLALVAAGSSGLSGSGSSSGEDQRFKLLGIQSW
;
A
#
# COMPACT_ATOMS: atom_id res chain seq x y z
N MET A 1 -84.83 63.79 -9.79
CA MET A 1 -84.16 63.66 -8.48
C MET A 1 -82.96 62.75 -8.69
N LEU A 2 -81.78 63.31 -8.95
CA LEU A 2 -80.55 62.58 -9.26
C LEU A 2 -79.57 62.78 -8.11
N LEU A 3 -79.15 61.67 -7.50
CA LEU A 3 -78.18 61.58 -6.42
C LEU A 3 -76.78 61.99 -6.90
N SER A 4 -76.15 62.92 -6.20
CA SER A 4 -74.75 63.30 -6.39
C SER A 4 -73.83 62.43 -5.54
N HIS A 5 -72.96 61.64 -6.16
CA HIS A 5 -71.76 61.10 -5.52
C HIS A 5 -70.65 62.17 -5.56
N HIS A 6 -70.28 62.73 -4.41
CA HIS A 6 -69.08 63.56 -4.25
C HIS A 6 -67.97 62.73 -3.61
N ASN A 7 -66.85 62.57 -4.32
CA ASN A 7 -65.65 61.87 -3.88
C ASN A 7 -64.92 62.65 -2.76
N ARG A 8 -65.04 62.20 -1.51
CA ARG A 8 -64.14 62.58 -0.39
C ARG A 8 -62.77 61.90 -0.59
N LYS A 9 -61.84 62.50 -1.33
CA LYS A 9 -60.48 61.93 -1.52
C LYS A 9 -59.30 62.80 -1.04
N SER A 10 -59.48 64.07 -0.67
CA SER A 10 -58.35 64.95 -0.31
C SER A 10 -57.94 64.94 1.18
N GLY A 11 -58.88 64.68 2.11
CA GLY A 11 -58.58 64.72 3.56
C GLY A 11 -57.93 63.44 4.13
N PHE A 12 -58.05 62.31 3.42
CA PHE A 12 -57.53 61.01 3.89
C PHE A 12 -56.12 60.70 3.39
N ALA A 13 -55.64 61.46 2.39
CA ALA A 13 -54.33 61.25 1.78
C ALA A 13 -53.20 61.43 2.80
N LEU A 14 -53.20 62.52 3.57
CA LEU A 14 -52.15 62.82 4.56
C LEU A 14 -52.04 61.74 5.65
N VAL A 15 -53.18 61.29 6.19
CA VAL A 15 -53.22 60.24 7.21
C VAL A 15 -52.73 58.91 6.63
N MET A 16 -53.13 58.57 5.40
CA MET A 16 -52.62 57.37 4.71
C MET A 16 -51.11 57.45 4.44
N THR A 17 -50.59 58.61 4.05
CA THR A 17 -49.14 58.79 3.84
C THR A 17 -48.38 58.63 5.15
N LEU A 18 -48.88 59.19 6.25
CA LEU A 18 -48.28 59.03 7.58
C LEU A 18 -48.29 57.57 8.06
N ILE A 19 -49.40 56.85 7.83
CA ILE A 19 -49.49 55.41 8.13
C ILE A 19 -48.50 54.62 7.27
N LEU A 20 -48.39 54.91 5.97
CA LEU A 20 -47.46 54.25 5.06
C LEU A 20 -45.99 54.53 5.44
N VAL A 21 -45.65 55.75 5.83
CA VAL A 21 -44.29 56.11 6.29
C VAL A 21 -43.96 55.43 7.60
N ALA A 22 -44.88 55.41 8.57
CA ALA A 22 -44.68 54.70 9.84
C ALA A 22 -44.53 53.18 9.61
N PHE A 23 -45.35 52.61 8.74
CA PHE A 23 -45.29 51.19 8.38
C PHE A 23 -44.00 50.84 7.64
N GLY A 24 -43.57 51.67 6.68
CA GLY A 24 -42.29 51.51 5.98
C GLY A 24 -41.08 51.61 6.93
N THR A 25 -41.13 52.52 7.91
CA THR A 25 -40.08 52.66 8.92
C THR A 25 -40.02 51.43 9.84
N MET A 26 -41.18 50.89 10.25
CA MET A 26 -41.26 49.66 11.04
C MET A 26 -40.72 48.44 10.27
N ILE A 27 -41.02 48.33 8.97
CA ILE A 27 -40.48 47.28 8.11
C ILE A 27 -38.96 47.40 8.01
N LEU A 28 -38.42 48.60 7.77
CA LEU A 28 -36.97 48.82 7.67
C LEU A 28 -36.24 48.47 8.98
N LEU A 29 -36.80 48.83 10.12
CA LEU A 29 -36.26 48.46 11.44
C LEU A 29 -36.31 46.94 11.67
N ALA A 30 -37.42 46.29 11.32
CA ALA A 30 -37.56 44.84 11.43
C ALA A 30 -36.58 44.09 10.52
N SER A 31 -36.42 44.54 9.27
CA SER A 31 -35.44 43.99 8.33
C SER A 31 -34.01 44.21 8.82
N GLY A 32 -33.67 45.39 9.35
CA GLY A 32 -32.35 45.67 9.92
C GLY A 32 -32.01 44.76 11.12
N LEU A 33 -32.98 44.51 12.00
CA LEU A 33 -32.83 43.59 13.13
C LEU A 33 -32.65 42.14 12.68
N GLN A 34 -33.40 41.68 11.67
CA GLN A 34 -33.22 40.35 11.10
C GLN A 34 -31.84 40.21 10.43
N LEU A 35 -31.41 41.21 9.67
CA LEU A 35 -30.12 41.20 8.99
C LEU A 35 -28.95 41.18 9.98
N SER A 36 -29.05 41.94 11.08
CA SER A 36 -28.08 41.91 12.19
C SER A 36 -28.04 40.54 12.88
N ARG A 37 -29.20 39.93 13.17
CA ARG A 37 -29.26 38.57 13.74
C ARG A 37 -28.63 37.54 12.82
N THR A 38 -28.96 37.56 11.53
CA THR A 38 -28.38 36.64 10.54
C THR A 38 -26.88 36.84 10.39
N THR A 39 -26.40 38.08 10.37
CA THR A 39 -24.96 38.39 10.29
C THR A 39 -24.19 37.87 11.50
N ASN A 40 -24.73 38.05 12.72
CA ASN A 40 -24.12 37.54 13.94
C ASN A 40 -24.07 36.01 13.96
N VAL A 41 -25.15 35.36 13.51
CA VAL A 41 -25.24 33.90 13.41
C VAL A 41 -24.22 33.37 12.39
N VAL A 42 -24.14 33.96 11.20
CA VAL A 42 -23.16 33.58 10.16
C VAL A 42 -21.72 33.81 10.63
N SER A 43 -21.44 34.94 11.29
CA SER A 43 -20.13 35.23 11.86
C SER A 43 -19.75 34.20 12.93
N SER A 44 -20.71 33.81 13.78
CA SER A 44 -20.51 32.78 14.80
C SER A 44 -20.22 31.41 14.16
N TYR A 45 -20.94 31.03 13.11
CA TYR A 45 -20.68 29.77 12.38
C TYR A 45 -19.30 29.78 11.73
N ARG A 46 -18.91 30.88 11.07
CA ARG A 46 -17.59 31.00 10.46
C ARG A 46 -16.47 30.92 11.49
N LYS A 47 -16.66 31.55 12.66
CA LYS A 47 -15.71 31.44 13.78
C LYS A 47 -15.58 30.00 14.25
N ILE A 48 -16.71 29.32 14.52
CA ILE A 48 -16.73 27.92 14.96
C ILE A 48 -16.05 27.01 13.94
N ALA A 49 -16.39 27.14 12.66
CA ALA A 49 -15.79 26.35 11.58
C ALA A 49 -14.28 26.57 11.46
N ASN A 50 -13.82 27.82 11.59
CA ASN A 50 -12.39 28.11 11.58
C ASN A 50 -11.66 27.45 12.76
N VAL A 51 -12.19 27.59 13.99
CA VAL A 51 -11.59 26.94 15.17
C VAL A 51 -11.54 25.41 14.99
N GLN A 52 -12.60 24.82 14.42
CA GLN A 52 -12.63 23.38 14.11
C GLN A 52 -11.55 22.97 13.11
N ASN A 53 -11.40 23.72 12.01
CA ASN A 53 -10.38 23.43 11.00
C ASN A 53 -8.97 23.51 11.58
N ILE A 54 -8.69 24.48 12.47
CA ILE A 54 -7.40 24.55 13.16
C ILE A 54 -7.19 23.32 14.05
N ALA A 55 -8.22 22.86 14.78
CA ALA A 55 -8.11 21.65 15.59
C ALA A 55 -7.89 20.39 14.73
N ASN A 56 -8.49 20.29 13.54
CA ASN A 56 -8.23 19.19 12.60
C ASN A 56 -6.79 19.22 12.08
N ASN A 57 -6.32 20.37 11.62
CA ASN A 57 -4.95 20.53 11.13
C ASN A 57 -3.92 20.24 12.24
N ALA A 58 -4.23 20.59 13.48
CA ALA A 58 -3.39 20.24 14.62
C ALA A 58 -3.29 18.72 14.83
N VAL A 59 -4.37 17.96 14.60
CA VAL A 59 -4.33 16.48 14.60
C VAL A 59 -3.39 15.96 13.53
N GLU A 60 -3.47 16.46 12.29
CA GLU A 60 -2.58 16.01 11.21
C GLU A 60 -1.11 16.24 11.55
N VAL A 61 -0.75 17.44 12.02
CA VAL A 61 0.62 17.78 12.42
C VAL A 61 1.09 16.92 13.57
N ALA A 62 0.25 16.74 14.60
CA ALA A 62 0.57 15.91 15.75
C ALA A 62 0.75 14.45 15.38
N SER A 63 -0.14 13.90 14.54
CA SER A 63 -0.05 12.52 14.07
C SER A 63 1.21 12.30 13.23
N CYS A 64 1.55 13.21 12.32
CA CYS A 64 2.78 13.11 11.54
C CYS A 64 4.02 13.09 12.46
N TYR A 65 4.11 14.07 13.37
CA TYR A 65 5.25 14.16 14.29
C TYR A 65 5.38 12.94 15.21
N PHE A 66 4.24 12.42 15.68
CA PHE A 66 4.21 11.22 16.51
C PHE A 66 4.71 9.99 15.76
N VAL A 67 4.17 9.77 14.55
CA VAL A 67 4.52 8.63 13.69
C VAL A 67 6.01 8.64 13.35
N ASP A 68 6.55 9.81 12.98
CA ASP A 68 7.95 9.94 12.56
C ASP A 68 8.95 9.76 13.70
N ASN A 69 8.52 9.94 14.95
CA ASN A 69 9.40 9.95 16.12
C ASN A 69 9.00 8.90 17.17
N LEU A 70 8.21 7.89 16.81
CA LEU A 70 7.65 6.95 17.78
C LEU A 70 8.71 6.29 18.68
N SER A 71 9.82 5.87 18.09
CA SER A 71 10.94 5.21 18.78
C SER A 71 11.65 6.09 19.81
N SER A 72 11.43 7.41 19.76
CA SER A 72 12.00 8.36 20.70
C SER A 72 11.16 8.57 21.96
N TYR A 73 9.89 8.15 21.96
CA TYR A 73 9.02 8.30 23.12
C TYR A 73 9.15 7.10 24.05
N THR A 74 9.45 7.37 25.31
CA THR A 74 9.64 6.37 26.36
C THR A 74 8.59 6.53 27.46
N GLU A 75 8.53 5.57 28.39
CA GLU A 75 7.65 5.67 29.56
C GLU A 75 7.92 6.93 30.39
N ASP A 76 9.15 7.44 30.39
CA ASP A 76 9.54 8.64 31.14
C ASP A 76 8.98 9.95 30.51
N ASP A 77 8.53 9.91 29.25
CA ASP A 77 7.98 11.06 28.52
C ASP A 77 6.46 11.21 28.72
N LYS A 78 5.84 10.29 29.46
CA LYS A 78 4.40 10.30 29.69
C LYS A 78 3.97 11.41 30.63
N VAL A 79 2.86 12.05 30.27
CA VAL A 79 2.21 13.12 31.03
C VAL A 79 0.71 12.90 31.09
N THR A 80 0.09 13.42 32.13
CA THR A 80 -1.38 13.48 32.24
C THR A 80 -1.92 14.74 31.59
N TRP A 81 -3.14 14.68 31.08
CA TRP A 81 -3.81 15.81 30.45
C TRP A 81 -4.96 16.31 31.32
N SER A 82 -4.76 17.48 31.94
CA SER A 82 -5.74 18.08 32.86
C SER A 82 -7.08 18.45 32.24
N GLU A 83 -7.18 18.53 30.91
CA GLU A 83 -8.43 18.87 30.21
C GLU A 83 -9.18 17.63 29.68
N ALA A 84 -8.69 16.42 29.96
CA ALA A 84 -9.32 15.18 29.52
C ALA A 84 -10.78 15.06 29.96
N VAL A 85 -11.09 15.44 31.21
CA VAL A 85 -12.47 15.41 31.74
C VAL A 85 -13.39 16.42 31.05
N GLU A 86 -12.87 17.61 30.70
CA GLU A 86 -13.63 18.60 29.93
C GLU A 86 -13.97 18.06 28.53
N PHE A 87 -13.00 17.41 27.88
CA PHE A 87 -13.19 16.79 26.57
C PHE A 87 -14.24 15.66 26.59
N ILE A 88 -14.14 14.72 27.53
CA ILE A 88 -15.12 13.63 27.65
C ILE A 88 -16.52 14.19 27.98
N SER A 89 -16.61 15.16 28.89
CA SER A 89 -17.88 15.82 29.21
C SER A 89 -18.49 16.53 28.00
N MET A 90 -17.66 17.12 27.12
CA MET A 90 -18.11 17.72 25.86
C MET A 90 -18.72 16.66 24.93
N LEU A 91 -18.09 15.49 24.79
CA LEU A 91 -18.64 14.39 23.98
C LEU A 91 -19.99 13.89 24.52
N ASP A 92 -20.09 13.69 25.83
CA ASP A 92 -21.31 13.27 26.51
C ASP A 92 -22.46 14.29 26.38
N SER A 93 -22.12 15.58 26.32
CA SER A 93 -23.11 16.66 26.21
C SER A 93 -23.82 16.72 24.85
N ARG A 94 -23.29 16.04 23.82
CA ARG A 94 -23.86 16.04 22.47
C ARG A 94 -24.99 15.04 22.33
N SER A 95 -26.10 15.50 21.78
CA SER A 95 -27.25 14.64 21.50
C SER A 95 -27.00 13.78 20.25
N GLY A 96 -26.97 12.45 20.41
CA GLY A 96 -26.91 11.52 19.27
C GLY A 96 -26.35 10.15 19.65
N LEU A 97 -26.72 9.12 18.89
CA LEU A 97 -26.15 7.78 19.04
C LEU A 97 -24.65 7.76 18.75
N GLU A 98 -24.20 8.52 17.76
CA GLU A 98 -22.79 8.65 17.37
C GLU A 98 -21.93 9.22 18.51
N SER A 99 -22.36 10.31 19.16
CA SER A 99 -21.62 10.91 20.28
C SER A 99 -21.51 9.95 21.46
N LYS A 100 -22.55 9.13 21.70
CA LYS A 100 -22.51 8.09 22.73
C LYS A 100 -21.49 6.99 22.40
N TYR A 101 -21.42 6.53 21.14
CA TYR A 101 -20.42 5.55 20.73
C TYR A 101 -18.98 6.07 20.89
N TRP A 102 -18.76 7.35 20.57
CA TRP A 102 -17.45 7.97 20.76
C TRP A 102 -17.08 8.16 22.22
N ALA A 103 -18.03 8.59 23.07
CA ALA A 103 -17.82 8.68 24.51
C ALA A 103 -17.53 7.31 25.13
N ASP A 104 -18.27 6.27 24.75
CA ASP A 104 -18.01 4.89 25.19
C ASP A 104 -16.62 4.41 24.73
N PHE A 105 -16.23 4.66 23.48
CA PHE A 105 -14.90 4.32 22.95
C PHE A 105 -13.76 5.06 23.66
N LEU A 106 -13.94 6.35 23.96
CA LEU A 106 -12.92 7.20 24.59
C LEU A 106 -12.97 7.17 26.12
N SER A 107 -13.81 6.34 26.73
CA SER A 107 -13.96 6.23 28.18
C SER A 107 -12.67 5.81 28.93
N PHE A 108 -11.66 5.31 28.22
CA PHE A 108 -10.34 5.04 28.77
C PHE A 108 -9.47 6.30 28.97
N VAL A 109 -9.83 7.42 28.34
CA VAL A 109 -9.13 8.70 28.50
C VAL A 109 -9.75 9.47 29.67
N GLY A 110 -8.96 9.70 30.71
CA GLY A 110 -9.33 10.44 31.91
C GLY A 110 -8.18 11.30 32.43
N GLU A 111 -8.42 12.02 33.54
CA GLU A 111 -7.42 12.89 34.18
C GLU A 111 -6.15 12.15 34.63
N ASP A 112 -6.29 10.88 35.02
CA ASP A 112 -5.19 10.02 35.46
C ASP A 112 -4.60 9.17 34.31
N THR A 113 -5.13 9.29 33.09
CA THR A 113 -4.60 8.54 31.94
C THR A 113 -3.30 9.18 31.48
N GLU A 114 -2.23 8.40 31.54
CA GLU A 114 -0.91 8.80 31.06
C GLU A 114 -0.85 8.67 29.53
N GLY A 115 -0.37 9.73 28.88
CA GLY A 115 -0.18 9.81 27.43
C GLY A 115 1.01 10.68 27.08
N PHE A 116 1.18 11.04 25.81
CA PHE A 116 2.24 11.96 25.37
C PHE A 116 1.66 13.33 25.07
N SER A 117 2.39 14.41 25.34
CA SER A 117 2.02 15.75 24.88
C SER A 117 2.88 16.15 23.68
N LEU A 118 2.21 16.51 22.59
CA LEU A 118 2.85 17.11 21.40
C LEU A 118 2.53 18.61 21.29
N THR A 119 2.07 19.21 22.39
CA THR A 119 1.62 20.59 22.39
C THR A 119 2.74 21.54 21.96
N ASP A 120 3.97 21.34 22.43
CA ASP A 120 5.10 22.21 22.07
C ASP A 120 5.52 22.04 20.60
N GLN A 121 5.52 20.79 20.13
CA GLN A 121 5.89 20.39 18.77
C GLN A 121 4.90 20.98 17.76
N VAL A 122 3.59 20.83 18.00
CA VAL A 122 2.56 21.44 17.15
C VAL A 122 2.65 22.96 17.20
N ASN A 123 2.89 23.55 18.37
CA ASN A 123 3.01 25.00 18.52
C ASN A 123 4.28 25.58 17.88
N SER A 124 5.30 24.77 17.58
CA SER A 124 6.43 25.22 16.76
C SER A 124 6.00 25.67 15.36
N PHE A 125 4.91 25.11 14.84
CA PHE A 125 4.30 25.45 13.55
C PHE A 125 3.14 26.46 13.67
N ARG A 126 2.88 27.05 14.85
CA ARG A 126 1.71 27.92 15.09
C ARG A 126 1.58 29.08 14.11
N ASN A 127 2.71 29.58 13.60
CA ASN A 127 2.74 30.72 12.68
C ASN A 127 2.38 30.33 11.23
N SER A 128 2.22 29.04 10.94
CA SER A 128 1.77 28.57 9.63
C SER A 128 0.33 29.00 9.35
N LYS A 129 0.02 29.17 8.06
CA LYS A 129 -1.35 29.47 7.60
C LYS A 129 -2.34 28.37 8.03
N GLY A 130 -1.90 27.12 8.02
CA GLY A 130 -2.69 25.95 8.42
C GLY A 130 -3.06 25.94 9.90
N LEU A 131 -2.22 26.50 10.78
CA LEU A 131 -2.47 26.59 12.22
C LEU A 131 -2.90 28.00 12.69
N GLY A 132 -3.34 28.83 11.75
CA GLY A 132 -4.04 30.08 12.06
C GLY A 132 -3.12 31.25 12.43
N GLU A 133 -1.84 31.20 12.06
CA GLU A 133 -0.88 32.31 12.13
C GLU A 133 -0.67 32.84 13.57
N GLY A 134 -0.59 31.94 14.54
CA GLY A 134 -0.28 32.24 15.94
C GLY A 134 -1.44 32.81 16.74
N ARG A 135 -2.66 32.85 16.17
CA ARG A 135 -3.85 33.41 16.82
C ARG A 135 -4.58 32.46 17.75
N TYR A 136 -4.36 31.16 17.60
CA TYR A 136 -5.09 30.11 18.30
C TYR A 136 -4.23 29.53 19.42
N ASN A 137 -4.85 29.21 20.55
CA ASN A 137 -4.23 28.38 21.57
C ASN A 137 -4.47 26.92 21.20
N ILE A 138 -3.41 26.14 21.01
CA ILE A 138 -3.50 24.76 20.53
C ILE A 138 -2.92 23.83 21.59
N SER A 139 -3.66 22.77 21.93
CA SER A 139 -3.17 21.66 22.75
C SER A 139 -3.23 20.35 21.97
N SER A 140 -2.29 19.45 22.22
CA SER A 140 -2.18 18.16 21.52
C SER A 140 -1.68 17.06 22.47
N HIS A 141 -2.45 15.99 22.57
CA HIS A 141 -2.20 14.86 23.46
C HIS A 141 -2.47 13.52 22.78
N ILE A 142 -1.70 12.49 23.13
CA ILE A 142 -1.75 11.17 22.51
C ILE A 142 -1.90 10.10 23.57
N PHE A 143 -2.87 9.21 23.41
CA PHE A 143 -3.15 8.14 24.37
C PHE A 143 -3.14 6.76 23.72
N PRO A 144 -2.51 5.74 24.34
CA PRO A 144 -2.65 4.37 23.90
C PRO A 144 -4.07 3.86 24.16
N VAL A 145 -4.65 3.15 23.19
CA VAL A 145 -5.99 2.56 23.32
C VAL A 145 -5.93 1.36 24.25
N ALA A 146 -6.77 1.34 25.29
CA ALA A 146 -6.82 0.24 26.25
C ALA A 146 -7.12 -1.11 25.56
N GLY A 147 -6.20 -2.08 25.70
CA GLY A 147 -6.33 -3.43 25.13
C GLY A 147 -6.05 -3.53 23.62
N GLY A 148 -5.61 -2.45 22.97
CA GLY A 148 -5.12 -2.46 21.59
C GLY A 148 -3.61 -2.27 21.56
N ALA A 149 -2.85 -3.35 21.33
CA ALA A 149 -1.46 -3.20 20.93
C ALA A 149 -1.40 -2.29 19.70
N GLU A 150 -0.50 -1.31 19.72
CA GLU A 150 -0.22 -0.42 18.59
C GLU A 150 -1.41 0.38 18.05
N LYS A 151 -2.24 0.89 18.96
CA LYS A 151 -3.30 1.86 18.62
C LYS A 151 -3.22 3.06 19.54
N TYR A 152 -3.17 4.24 18.95
CA TYR A 152 -3.11 5.52 19.64
C TYR A 152 -4.23 6.43 19.17
N VAL A 153 -4.73 7.24 20.09
CA VAL A 153 -5.67 8.31 19.80
C VAL A 153 -4.95 9.63 19.99
N VAL A 154 -4.96 10.47 18.96
CA VAL A 154 -4.39 11.82 18.97
C VAL A 154 -5.53 12.81 19.18
N ILE A 155 -5.57 13.49 20.31
CA ILE A 155 -6.62 14.47 20.64
C ILE A 155 -5.98 15.85 20.63
N CYS A 156 -6.48 16.71 19.74
CA CYS A 156 -6.06 18.11 19.71
C CYS A 156 -7.23 19.03 20.01
N SER A 157 -6.92 20.18 20.62
CA SER A 157 -7.88 21.26 20.79
C SER A 157 -7.33 22.57 20.21
N ALA A 158 -8.23 23.41 19.73
CA ALA A 158 -7.93 24.78 19.34
C ALA A 158 -8.91 25.74 20.03
N GLU A 159 -8.40 26.86 20.51
CA GLU A 159 -9.20 27.90 21.14
C GLU A 159 -8.90 29.28 20.54
N PHE A 160 -9.97 30.02 20.23
CA PHE A 160 -9.90 31.43 19.85
C PHE A 160 -11.08 32.20 20.43
N ASP A 161 -10.77 33.26 21.19
CA ASP A 161 -11.75 34.21 21.71
C ASP A 161 -12.91 33.50 22.46
N GLY A 162 -12.54 32.62 23.39
CA GLY A 162 -13.45 31.83 24.24
C GLY A 162 -14.23 30.73 23.51
N THR A 163 -13.93 30.45 22.24
CA THR A 163 -14.50 29.31 21.51
C THR A 163 -13.44 28.23 21.39
N LYS A 164 -13.63 27.10 22.07
CA LYS A 164 -12.77 25.91 22.05
C LYS A 164 -13.43 24.78 21.25
N ARG A 165 -12.64 24.06 20.46
CA ARG A 165 -13.06 22.86 19.72
C ARG A 165 -12.03 21.77 19.85
N TYR A 166 -12.50 20.54 19.75
CA TYR A 166 -11.67 19.34 19.83
C TYR A 166 -11.76 18.56 18.52
N SER A 167 -10.68 17.89 18.18
CA SER A 167 -10.60 16.93 17.09
C SER A 167 -9.78 15.74 17.53
N MET A 168 -10.09 14.58 16.98
CA MET A 168 -9.42 13.33 17.29
C MET A 168 -8.96 12.65 16.02
N GLY A 169 -7.70 12.26 15.98
CA GLY A 169 -7.13 11.32 15.02
C GLY A 169 -6.98 9.94 15.63
N LEU A 170 -7.20 8.90 14.83
CA LEU A 170 -6.83 7.54 15.19
C LEU A 170 -5.55 7.16 14.46
N VAL A 171 -4.51 6.86 15.22
CA VAL A 171 -3.20 6.47 14.73
C VAL A 171 -2.99 5.00 15.08
N MET A 172 -2.90 4.12 14.10
CA MET A 172 -2.65 2.69 14.35
C MET A 172 -1.61 2.13 13.41
N THR A 173 -0.95 1.06 13.81
CA THR A 173 -0.21 0.22 12.88
C THR A 173 -1.17 -0.31 11.84
N ASP A 174 -0.92 0.03 10.58
CA ASP A 174 -1.43 -0.79 9.49
C ASP A 174 -0.52 -2.00 9.40
N ALA A 175 -0.68 -2.90 10.37
CA ALA A 175 0.10 -4.11 10.48
C ALA A 175 -0.26 -5.02 9.31
N SER A 176 0.50 -4.91 8.23
CA SER A 176 0.72 -6.06 7.37
C SER A 176 1.84 -6.88 7.98
N PRO A 177 1.64 -8.17 8.25
CA PRO A 177 2.68 -9.09 8.72
C PRO A 177 3.89 -9.20 7.79
N GLN A 178 3.86 -8.57 6.61
CA GLN A 178 4.85 -8.70 5.54
C GLN A 178 5.79 -7.48 5.41
N GLY A 179 5.87 -6.60 6.42
CA GLY A 179 6.92 -5.56 6.47
C GLY A 179 6.81 -4.43 5.43
N GLY A 180 5.65 -4.23 4.80
CA GLY A 180 5.26 -2.96 4.16
C GLY A 180 6.22 -2.36 3.13
N LEU A 181 6.67 -3.13 2.14
CA LEU A 181 7.40 -2.58 0.99
C LEU A 181 6.46 -1.86 0.00
N PRO A 182 6.93 -0.80 -0.70
CA PRO A 182 6.23 -0.27 -1.87
C PRO A 182 5.95 -1.41 -2.86
N ALA A 183 4.81 -1.35 -3.55
CA ALA A 183 4.45 -2.36 -4.54
C ALA A 183 5.50 -2.46 -5.66
N LEU A 184 6.16 -1.35 -5.96
CA LEU A 184 7.23 -1.27 -6.96
C LEU A 184 8.38 -0.37 -6.49
N ARG A 185 9.60 -0.92 -6.55
CA ARG A 185 10.88 -0.20 -6.50
C ARG A 185 11.70 -0.61 -7.71
N THR A 186 12.04 0.34 -8.56
CA THR A 186 12.88 0.06 -9.73
C THR A 186 13.73 1.25 -10.12
N VAL A 187 14.92 1.02 -10.68
CA VAL A 187 15.69 2.10 -11.30
C VAL A 187 15.14 2.44 -12.68
N SER A 188 14.77 1.44 -13.47
CA SER A 188 14.18 1.64 -14.79
C SER A 188 12.97 0.74 -15.03
N LEU A 189 11.92 1.31 -15.61
CA LEU A 189 10.71 0.60 -16.03
C LEU A 189 10.52 0.79 -17.54
N ASP A 190 10.71 -0.28 -18.31
CA ASP A 190 10.51 -0.26 -19.77
C ASP A 190 9.02 -0.47 -20.12
N ARG A 191 8.15 0.44 -19.67
CA ARG A 191 6.70 0.37 -19.88
C ARG A 191 6.07 1.75 -19.72
N VAL A 192 5.11 2.08 -20.58
CA VAL A 192 4.26 3.26 -20.37
C VAL A 192 3.03 2.84 -19.57
N LEU A 193 2.97 3.22 -18.30
CA LEU A 193 1.85 2.82 -17.44
C LEU A 193 0.57 3.54 -17.84
N SER A 194 -0.53 2.81 -17.94
CA SER A 194 -1.84 3.34 -18.31
C SER A 194 -2.93 2.77 -17.43
N SER A 195 -4.06 3.46 -17.24
CA SER A 195 -5.10 2.96 -16.31
C SER A 195 -5.70 1.64 -16.80
N LEU A 196 -5.90 0.70 -15.87
CA LEU A 196 -6.57 -0.57 -16.13
C LEU A 196 -7.97 -0.36 -16.73
N ARG A 197 -8.26 -1.01 -17.86
CA ARG A 197 -9.57 -0.93 -18.53
C ARG A 197 -9.98 -2.25 -19.19
N SER A 198 -11.29 -2.46 -19.27
CA SER A 198 -11.87 -3.59 -20.00
C SER A 198 -12.17 -3.20 -21.44
N ILE A 199 -11.62 -3.93 -22.41
CA ILE A 199 -11.83 -3.70 -23.84
C ILE A 199 -12.66 -4.80 -24.49
N GLY A 200 -13.94 -4.49 -24.71
CA GLY A 200 -14.86 -5.28 -25.54
C GLY A 200 -15.51 -6.48 -24.85
N LYS A 201 -16.82 -6.65 -25.10
CA LYS A 201 -17.56 -7.91 -24.93
C LYS A 201 -17.57 -8.63 -26.28
N GLY A 202 -16.57 -9.47 -26.54
CA GLY A 202 -16.64 -10.42 -27.65
C GLY A 202 -17.79 -11.42 -27.43
N GLN A 203 -18.24 -12.11 -28.48
CA GLN A 203 -19.15 -13.25 -28.33
C GLN A 203 -18.47 -14.35 -27.49
N GLY A 204 -18.76 -14.34 -26.19
CA GLY A 204 -18.10 -15.17 -25.17
C GLY A 204 -17.76 -14.29 -23.97
N ASN A 205 -18.26 -14.65 -22.78
CA ASN A 205 -18.31 -13.84 -21.56
C ASN A 205 -16.96 -13.40 -20.93
N SER A 206 -15.83 -13.42 -21.65
CA SER A 206 -14.53 -13.00 -21.10
C SER A 206 -14.25 -11.52 -21.40
N ASN A 207 -14.24 -10.69 -20.36
CA ASN A 207 -13.70 -9.33 -20.45
C ASN A 207 -12.20 -9.41 -20.75
N LYS A 208 -11.74 -8.67 -21.76
CA LYS A 208 -10.31 -8.51 -22.03
C LYS A 208 -9.81 -7.31 -21.25
N ILE A 209 -8.82 -7.50 -20.38
CA ILE A 209 -8.26 -6.42 -19.55
C ILE A 209 -6.92 -5.97 -20.13
N VAL A 210 -6.71 -4.66 -20.18
CA VAL A 210 -5.46 -4.02 -20.59
C VAL A 210 -5.13 -2.87 -19.64
N GLY A 211 -3.86 -2.47 -19.62
CA GLY A 211 -3.37 -1.42 -18.76
C GLY A 211 -2.95 -1.92 -17.39
N ASP A 212 -2.71 -1.00 -16.49
CA ASP A 212 -1.87 -1.16 -15.33
C ASP A 212 -2.55 -0.62 -14.08
N VAL A 213 -2.21 -1.25 -12.95
CA VAL A 213 -2.57 -0.75 -11.63
C VAL A 213 -1.48 -1.10 -10.63
N ILE A 214 -1.04 -0.11 -9.86
CA ILE A 214 -0.16 -0.26 -8.71
C ILE A 214 -0.95 0.15 -7.47
N PHE A 215 -1.33 -0.85 -6.68
CA PHE A 215 -2.09 -0.69 -5.45
C PHE A 215 -1.13 -0.64 -4.26
N GLY A 216 -0.57 0.54 -4.02
CA GLY A 216 0.50 0.81 -3.06
C GLY A 216 1.40 1.95 -3.57
N ASP A 217 2.45 2.29 -2.82
CA ASP A 217 3.42 3.27 -3.29
C ASP A 217 4.31 2.68 -4.40
N ALA A 218 4.83 3.57 -5.25
CA ALA A 218 5.79 3.24 -6.29
C ALA A 218 7.00 4.18 -6.22
N ILE A 219 8.20 3.62 -6.32
CA ILE A 219 9.46 4.37 -6.37
C ILE A 219 10.20 3.98 -7.64
N VAL A 220 10.35 4.95 -8.56
CA VAL A 220 11.07 4.77 -9.82
C VAL A 220 12.28 5.70 -9.83
N ALA A 221 13.47 5.20 -9.58
CA ALA A 221 14.67 6.03 -9.47
C ALA A 221 15.05 6.73 -10.79
N GLY A 222 14.50 6.28 -11.91
CA GLY A 222 14.65 6.88 -13.24
C GLY A 222 13.42 7.67 -13.68
N ILE A 223 13.34 7.90 -14.99
CA ILE A 223 12.21 8.58 -15.62
C ILE A 223 11.07 7.57 -15.83
N LEU A 224 9.87 7.91 -15.38
CA LEU A 224 8.65 7.12 -15.59
C LEU A 224 7.80 7.70 -16.72
N SER A 225 7.29 6.84 -17.60
CA SER A 225 6.32 7.23 -18.62
C SER A 225 4.91 6.80 -18.23
N LEU A 226 3.94 7.72 -18.34
CA LEU A 226 2.52 7.52 -18.00
C LEU A 226 1.64 7.89 -19.19
N ASN A 227 0.48 7.26 -19.32
CA ASN A 227 -0.53 7.58 -20.32
C ASN A 227 -1.81 8.05 -19.63
N ASP A 228 -2.13 9.34 -19.82
CA ASP A 228 -3.43 9.92 -19.52
C ASP A 228 -4.41 9.57 -20.65
N SER A 229 -5.24 8.55 -20.41
CA SER A 229 -6.29 8.13 -21.32
C SER A 229 -7.45 9.14 -21.45
N GLY A 230 -7.34 10.33 -20.86
CA GLY A 230 -8.30 11.44 -20.92
C GLY A 230 -9.45 11.31 -19.92
N SER A 231 -9.55 10.18 -19.21
CA SER A 231 -10.49 9.94 -18.11
C SER A 231 -9.84 9.35 -16.87
N SER A 232 -8.50 9.25 -16.85
CA SER A 232 -7.72 8.64 -15.79
C SER A 232 -6.95 9.71 -15.03
N SER A 233 -7.01 9.66 -13.71
CA SER A 233 -6.08 10.35 -12.82
C SER A 233 -4.83 9.49 -12.57
N LEU A 234 -3.76 10.08 -12.03
CA LEU A 234 -2.60 9.31 -11.56
C LEU A 234 -3.03 8.17 -10.61
N GLN A 235 -4.05 8.41 -9.77
CA GLN A 235 -4.55 7.42 -8.81
C GLN A 235 -5.22 6.19 -9.45
N ASP A 236 -5.70 6.32 -10.68
CA ASP A 236 -6.26 5.20 -11.44
C ASP A 236 -5.17 4.26 -11.99
N ILE A 237 -3.91 4.70 -11.95
CA ILE A 237 -2.72 3.94 -12.36
C ILE A 237 -1.91 3.53 -11.13
N ILE A 238 -1.68 4.46 -10.19
CA ILE A 238 -0.92 4.27 -8.95
C ILE A 238 -1.75 4.80 -7.80
N ALA A 239 -2.39 3.90 -7.05
CA ALA A 239 -3.32 4.28 -5.98
C ALA A 239 -2.61 4.90 -4.76
N GLY A 240 -1.30 4.64 -4.59
CA GLY A 240 -0.45 5.22 -3.54
C GLY A 240 0.33 6.44 -4.01
N ILE A 241 1.43 6.74 -3.31
CA ILE A 241 2.35 7.83 -3.65
C ILE A 241 3.35 7.35 -4.71
N LEU A 242 3.56 8.16 -5.75
CA LEU A 242 4.60 7.98 -6.74
C LEU A 242 5.80 8.87 -6.41
N ASN A 243 6.97 8.26 -6.27
CA ASN A 243 8.25 8.95 -6.29
C ASN A 243 8.99 8.62 -7.59
N ALA A 244 9.40 9.62 -8.37
CA ALA A 244 10.28 9.35 -9.51
C ALA A 244 11.28 10.48 -9.78
N ALA A 245 12.43 10.16 -10.37
CA ALA A 245 13.42 11.19 -10.76
C ALA A 245 12.94 12.07 -11.91
N GLY A 246 11.92 11.64 -12.64
CA GLY A 246 11.25 12.43 -13.64
C GLY A 246 10.04 11.70 -14.20
N ILE A 247 9.16 12.45 -14.85
CA ILE A 247 7.94 11.90 -15.43
C ILE A 247 7.74 12.43 -16.85
N ILE A 248 7.19 11.58 -17.71
CA ILE A 248 6.70 11.95 -19.04
C ILE A 248 5.27 11.45 -19.12
N VAL A 249 4.32 12.37 -19.34
CA VAL A 249 2.91 12.02 -19.48
C VAL A 249 2.49 12.20 -20.93
N TYR A 250 1.87 11.18 -21.50
CA TYR A 250 1.28 11.19 -22.84
C TYR A 250 -0.24 11.29 -22.75
N ASP A 251 -0.87 12.00 -23.68
CA ASP A 251 -2.33 12.04 -23.81
C ASP A 251 -2.86 10.77 -24.51
N ALA A 252 -4.19 10.69 -24.63
CA ALA A 252 -4.90 9.58 -25.26
C ALA A 252 -4.54 9.39 -26.76
N ASP A 253 -4.02 10.42 -27.41
CA ASP A 253 -3.57 10.41 -28.80
C ASP A 253 -2.07 10.08 -28.93
N GLY A 254 -1.36 9.87 -27.81
CA GLY A 254 0.05 9.54 -27.74
C GLY A 254 1.00 10.74 -27.82
N ASN A 255 0.49 11.96 -27.69
CA ASN A 255 1.33 13.17 -27.67
C ASN A 255 1.78 13.47 -26.24
N GLN A 256 3.02 13.92 -26.07
CA GLN A 256 3.51 14.34 -24.78
C GLN A 256 2.77 15.59 -24.29
N ILE A 257 2.22 15.53 -23.09
CA ILE A 257 1.66 16.68 -22.38
C ILE A 257 2.83 17.56 -21.92
N THR A 258 2.85 18.79 -22.42
CA THR A 258 3.86 19.81 -22.08
C THR A 258 3.26 21.03 -21.39
N ASP A 259 1.93 21.07 -21.27
CA ASP A 259 1.20 22.12 -20.57
C ASP A 259 1.28 21.89 -19.06
N GLU A 260 1.85 22.86 -18.33
CA GLU A 260 2.12 22.75 -16.89
C GLU A 260 0.83 22.60 -16.06
N GLU A 261 -0.26 23.27 -16.44
CA GLU A 261 -1.53 23.19 -15.70
C GLU A 261 -2.18 21.82 -15.84
N THR A 262 -2.20 21.29 -17.07
CA THR A 262 -2.70 19.94 -17.36
C THR A 262 -1.87 18.88 -16.64
N LEU A 263 -0.54 19.02 -16.67
CA LEU A 263 0.38 18.11 -15.99
C LEU A 263 0.19 18.16 -14.46
N ALA A 264 0.12 19.35 -13.86
CA ALA A 264 -0.10 19.52 -12.43
C ALA A 264 -1.45 18.94 -11.97
N ASN A 265 -2.51 19.10 -12.78
CA ASN A 265 -3.83 18.54 -12.51
C ASN A 265 -3.86 17.00 -12.59
N PHE A 266 -3.03 16.39 -13.44
CA PHE A 266 -2.93 14.94 -13.53
C PHE A 266 -2.18 14.33 -12.35
N LEU A 267 -1.09 14.99 -11.90
CA LEU A 267 -0.21 14.51 -10.83
C LEU A 267 -0.75 14.80 -9.42
N LEU A 268 -1.29 16.00 -9.21
CA LEU A 268 -1.74 16.51 -7.90
C LEU A 268 -0.66 16.30 -6.82
N ASP A 269 -1.07 16.09 -5.56
CA ASP A 269 -0.18 15.88 -4.40
C ASP A 269 0.31 14.42 -4.28
N TYR A 270 0.12 13.59 -5.32
CA TYR A 270 0.47 12.16 -5.32
C TYR A 270 1.82 11.86 -5.97
N PHE A 271 2.49 12.87 -6.54
CA PHE A 271 3.80 12.75 -7.15
C PHE A 271 4.84 13.57 -6.39
N TYR A 272 6.00 12.97 -6.13
CA TYR A 272 7.19 13.63 -5.59
C TYR A 272 8.41 13.32 -6.44
N GLU A 273 9.18 14.36 -6.74
CA GLU A 273 10.41 14.22 -7.51
C GLU A 273 11.55 13.70 -6.61
N ILE A 274 12.31 12.72 -7.11
CA ILE A 274 13.49 12.18 -6.44
C ILE A 274 14.72 13.00 -6.85
N GLU A 275 15.34 13.68 -5.89
CA GLU A 275 16.59 14.43 -6.12
C GLU A 275 17.86 13.57 -5.93
N VAL A 276 17.73 12.40 -5.31
CA VAL A 276 18.83 11.44 -5.09
C VAL A 276 19.14 10.71 -6.38
N ASP A 277 20.41 10.46 -6.68
CA ASP A 277 20.77 9.71 -7.87
C ASP A 277 20.34 8.23 -7.76
N ALA A 278 20.05 7.63 -8.91
CA ALA A 278 19.49 6.28 -8.96
C ALA A 278 20.41 5.19 -8.39
N ALA A 279 21.73 5.36 -8.45
CA ALA A 279 22.67 4.38 -7.92
C ALA A 279 22.67 4.41 -6.39
N SER A 280 22.74 5.59 -5.78
CA SER A 280 22.66 5.74 -4.33
C SER A 280 21.34 5.23 -3.75
N LEU A 281 20.22 5.50 -4.43
CA LEU A 281 18.91 5.01 -3.99
C LEU A 281 18.80 3.48 -4.12
N TYR A 282 19.39 2.91 -5.17
CA TYR A 282 19.43 1.46 -5.35
C TYR A 282 20.32 0.78 -4.31
N GLU A 283 21.51 1.32 -4.03
CA GLU A 283 22.41 0.84 -2.97
C GLU A 283 21.70 0.84 -1.61
N GLN A 284 20.92 1.88 -1.30
CA GLN A 284 20.09 1.89 -0.10
C GLN A 284 19.12 0.71 -0.05
N TRP A 285 18.48 0.34 -1.17
CA TRP A 285 17.56 -0.82 -1.18
C TRP A 285 18.29 -2.15 -1.01
N VAL A 286 19.52 -2.26 -1.52
CA VAL A 286 20.39 -3.42 -1.31
C VAL A 286 20.77 -3.52 0.17
N ASP A 287 21.26 -2.43 0.76
CA ASP A 287 21.61 -2.35 2.19
C ASP A 287 20.40 -2.68 3.08
N GLU A 288 19.21 -2.16 2.77
CA GLU A 288 17.96 -2.47 3.46
C GLU A 288 17.66 -3.98 3.44
N TYR A 289 17.83 -4.63 2.28
CA TYR A 289 17.64 -6.06 2.14
C TYR A 289 18.68 -6.85 2.94
N GLU A 290 19.97 -6.52 2.79
CA GLU A 290 21.08 -7.22 3.46
C GLU A 290 20.95 -7.15 4.98
N VAL A 291 20.61 -5.97 5.53
CA VAL A 291 20.36 -5.80 6.98
C VAL A 291 19.19 -6.66 7.47
N SER A 292 18.20 -6.90 6.61
CA SER A 292 17.01 -7.68 6.95
C SER A 292 17.19 -9.21 6.81
N PHE A 293 18.28 -9.68 6.20
CA PHE A 293 18.53 -11.10 5.97
C PHE A 293 19.62 -11.61 6.93
N PRO A 294 19.36 -12.64 7.78
CA PRO A 294 20.37 -13.12 8.71
C PRO A 294 21.60 -13.71 8.00
N GLU A 295 22.75 -13.06 8.10
CA GLU A 295 23.99 -13.55 7.45
C GLU A 295 24.63 -14.76 8.16
N THR A 296 24.22 -15.03 9.41
CA THR A 296 24.85 -16.07 10.22
C THR A 296 24.42 -17.45 9.75
N ILE A 297 25.29 -18.13 9.00
CA ILE A 297 25.07 -19.51 8.56
C ILE A 297 25.20 -20.46 9.77
N GLY A 298 24.10 -21.15 10.12
CA GLY A 298 24.11 -22.15 11.18
C GLY A 298 24.35 -23.58 10.67
N ALA A 299 23.87 -23.88 9.46
CA ALA A 299 24.06 -25.16 8.80
C ALA A 299 24.24 -25.01 7.29
N THR A 300 25.12 -25.81 6.70
CA THR A 300 25.28 -25.94 5.25
C THR A 300 24.87 -27.34 4.82
N VAL A 301 23.82 -27.43 4.00
CA VAL A 301 23.32 -28.64 3.35
C VAL A 301 23.94 -28.75 1.96
N THR A 302 24.81 -29.74 1.75
CA THR A 302 25.45 -29.99 0.47
C THR A 302 24.70 -31.08 -0.30
N LEU A 303 24.13 -30.71 -1.44
CA LEU A 303 23.43 -31.56 -2.39
C LEU A 303 24.31 -31.78 -3.63
N ASN A 304 25.19 -32.79 -3.58
CA ASN A 304 26.08 -33.12 -4.69
C ASN A 304 25.81 -34.52 -5.25
N ALA A 305 26.44 -34.86 -6.38
CA ALA A 305 26.21 -36.14 -7.05
C ALA A 305 26.53 -37.37 -6.18
N ALA A 306 27.45 -37.25 -5.21
CA ALA A 306 27.87 -38.35 -4.37
C ALA A 306 26.93 -38.59 -3.17
N ALA A 307 26.49 -37.54 -2.49
CA ALA A 307 25.66 -37.64 -1.30
C ALA A 307 24.92 -36.33 -0.99
N ALA A 308 23.86 -36.44 -0.17
CA ALA A 308 23.28 -35.33 0.55
C ALA A 308 23.87 -35.32 1.97
N THR A 309 24.54 -34.24 2.37
CA THR A 309 25.20 -34.14 3.69
C THR A 309 24.92 -32.80 4.33
N VAL A 310 25.01 -32.71 5.66
CA VAL A 310 24.98 -31.45 6.40
C VAL A 310 26.29 -31.25 7.15
N THR A 311 26.73 -30.01 7.22
CA THR A 311 27.81 -29.53 8.10
C THR A 311 27.29 -28.38 8.93
N TYR A 312 27.67 -28.33 10.21
CA TYR A 312 27.24 -27.28 11.13
C TYR A 312 28.38 -26.30 11.40
N ALA A 313 28.05 -25.02 11.49
CA ALA A 313 29.04 -23.98 11.80
C ALA A 313 29.57 -24.12 13.24
N GLN A 314 28.73 -24.60 14.17
CA GLN A 314 29.06 -24.85 15.56
C GLN A 314 28.33 -26.09 16.09
N GLU A 315 28.91 -26.74 17.10
CA GLU A 315 28.33 -27.92 17.75
C GLU A 315 28.21 -27.69 19.27
N PRO A 316 27.00 -27.78 19.87
CA PRO A 316 25.72 -28.10 19.24
C PRO A 316 25.14 -26.92 18.44
N SER A 317 24.57 -27.22 17.26
CA SER A 317 23.84 -26.24 16.44
C SER A 317 22.40 -26.05 16.92
N GLN A 318 21.87 -24.83 16.80
CA GLN A 318 20.44 -24.54 17.01
C GLN A 318 19.57 -24.98 15.82
N ILE A 319 20.19 -25.26 14.68
CA ILE A 319 19.58 -25.94 13.53
C ILE A 319 19.92 -27.42 13.58
N ASN A 320 18.93 -28.29 13.35
CA ASN A 320 19.14 -29.72 13.18
C ASN A 320 18.58 -30.18 11.83
N VAL A 321 19.42 -30.79 11.02
CA VAL A 321 19.10 -31.39 9.72
C VAL A 321 19.51 -32.85 9.74
N ASN A 322 18.58 -33.71 9.33
CA ASN A 322 18.80 -35.14 9.21
C ASN A 322 18.94 -35.55 7.75
N CYS A 323 20.10 -36.10 7.39
CA CYS A 323 20.39 -36.57 6.04
C CYS A 323 20.42 -38.10 5.99
N SER A 324 19.52 -38.67 5.21
CA SER A 324 19.42 -40.12 4.99
C SER A 324 19.52 -40.42 3.49
N GLY A 325 20.71 -40.87 3.08
CA GLY A 325 20.97 -41.23 1.68
C GLY A 325 20.93 -40.04 0.73
N ALA A 326 19.85 -39.94 -0.06
CA ALA A 326 19.70 -38.93 -1.10
C ALA A 326 18.94 -37.67 -0.64
N THR A 327 18.43 -37.67 0.59
CA THR A 327 17.50 -36.67 1.08
C THR A 327 17.95 -36.13 2.44
N CYS A 328 17.97 -34.81 2.58
CA CYS A 328 18.09 -34.12 3.86
C CYS A 328 16.75 -33.49 4.24
N GLN A 329 16.44 -33.42 5.53
CA GLN A 329 15.24 -32.78 6.04
C GLN A 329 15.56 -31.96 7.28
N LEU A 330 14.99 -30.75 7.34
CA LEU A 330 15.05 -29.89 8.52
C LEU A 330 14.17 -30.47 9.64
N GLU A 331 14.73 -30.65 10.83
CA GLU A 331 14.05 -31.18 12.02
C GLU A 331 13.80 -30.11 13.10
N SER A 332 14.72 -29.14 13.25
CA SER A 332 14.56 -27.98 14.13
C SER A 332 15.32 -26.77 13.61
N TYR A 333 14.86 -25.58 13.97
CA TYR A 333 15.34 -24.32 13.40
C TYR A 333 15.23 -23.15 14.38
N SER A 334 16.07 -22.14 14.17
CA SER A 334 16.09 -20.85 14.87
C SER A 334 16.08 -19.74 13.82
N ASP A 335 15.18 -18.77 13.93
CA ASP A 335 15.02 -17.64 13.00
C ASP A 335 16.21 -16.69 12.92
N GLU A 336 17.09 -16.69 13.90
CA GLU A 336 18.32 -15.91 13.85
C GLU A 336 19.39 -16.48 12.89
N LEU A 337 19.18 -17.66 12.30
CA LEU A 337 20.19 -18.41 11.55
C LEU A 337 19.76 -18.72 10.12
N THR A 338 20.72 -18.73 9.19
CA THR A 338 20.50 -19.12 7.80
C THR A 338 20.97 -20.55 7.52
N ILE A 339 20.20 -21.25 6.68
CA ILE A 339 20.59 -22.53 6.11
C ILE A 339 21.16 -22.30 4.71
N GLU A 340 22.43 -22.62 4.50
CA GLU A 340 23.04 -22.61 3.17
C GLU A 340 22.77 -23.94 2.45
N VAL A 341 22.39 -23.88 1.17
CA VAL A 341 22.25 -25.04 0.28
C VAL A 341 23.26 -24.91 -0.85
N SER A 342 24.16 -25.89 -0.98
CA SER A 342 25.29 -25.86 -1.92
C SER A 342 25.51 -27.21 -2.62
N GLY A 343 26.49 -27.28 -3.52
CA GLY A 343 26.92 -28.54 -4.15
C GLY A 343 26.47 -28.78 -5.59
N SER A 344 25.80 -27.80 -6.20
CA SER A 344 25.40 -27.76 -7.61
C SER A 344 25.46 -26.32 -8.12
N ASP A 345 25.70 -26.09 -9.41
CA ASP A 345 25.57 -24.75 -10.01
C ASP A 345 24.11 -24.42 -10.38
N GLN A 346 23.27 -25.46 -10.45
CA GLN A 346 21.85 -25.38 -10.83
C GLN A 346 21.01 -26.15 -9.81
N PHE A 347 19.95 -25.52 -9.34
CA PHE A 347 18.98 -26.09 -8.43
C PHE A 347 17.57 -25.97 -9.01
N ASP A 348 16.72 -26.91 -8.62
CA ASP A 348 15.28 -26.82 -8.85
C ASP A 348 14.58 -26.75 -7.49
N ALA A 349 13.51 -25.99 -7.37
CA ALA A 349 12.76 -25.84 -6.12
C ALA A 349 11.25 -25.98 -6.34
N GLU A 350 10.57 -26.71 -5.47
CA GLU A 350 9.12 -26.94 -5.55
C GLU A 350 8.47 -26.74 -4.18
N PHE A 351 7.41 -25.94 -4.11
CA PHE A 351 6.51 -25.90 -2.96
C PHE A 351 5.45 -27.01 -3.10
N THR A 352 5.39 -27.87 -2.09
CA THR A 352 4.46 -28.98 -1.98
C THR A 352 3.60 -28.85 -0.73
N SER A 353 2.65 -29.77 -0.52
CA SER A 353 1.91 -29.84 0.74
C SER A 353 2.78 -30.20 1.95
N GLU A 354 3.97 -30.75 1.74
CA GLU A 354 4.91 -31.10 2.81
C GLU A 354 5.83 -29.92 3.19
N GLY A 355 5.96 -28.93 2.29
CA GLY A 355 6.85 -27.77 2.44
C GLY A 355 7.63 -27.49 1.17
N LEU A 356 8.72 -26.72 1.32
CA LEU A 356 9.65 -26.41 0.23
C LEU A 356 10.67 -27.54 0.06
N ILE A 357 10.78 -28.07 -1.15
CA ILE A 357 11.81 -29.05 -1.52
C ILE A 357 12.78 -28.40 -2.50
N ILE A 358 14.08 -28.43 -2.19
CA ILE A 358 15.17 -27.96 -3.05
C ILE A 358 15.92 -29.18 -3.57
N TYR A 359 16.12 -29.26 -4.87
CA TYR A 359 16.78 -30.34 -5.58
C TYR A 359 18.12 -29.88 -6.15
N GLY A 360 19.15 -30.70 -6.00
CA GLY A 360 20.47 -30.48 -6.61
C GLY A 360 21.17 -31.82 -6.84
N SER A 361 21.69 -32.06 -8.04
CA SER A 361 22.43 -33.30 -8.38
C SER A 361 21.71 -34.62 -8.00
N GLU A 362 20.41 -34.73 -8.29
CA GLU A 362 19.56 -35.87 -7.91
C GLU A 362 19.48 -36.13 -6.39
N LYS A 363 19.73 -35.09 -5.58
CA LYS A 363 19.54 -35.07 -4.13
C LYS A 363 18.51 -34.00 -3.79
N SER A 364 17.94 -34.08 -2.58
CA SER A 364 16.99 -33.07 -2.14
C SER A 364 17.16 -32.65 -0.69
N PHE A 365 16.71 -31.45 -0.40
CA PHE A 365 16.56 -30.88 0.93
C PHE A 365 15.11 -30.44 1.13
N LEU A 366 14.44 -30.95 2.16
CA LEU A 366 13.07 -30.59 2.53
C LEU A 366 13.07 -29.66 3.74
N VAL A 367 12.41 -28.52 3.59
CA VAL A 367 12.01 -27.61 4.68
C VAL A 367 10.52 -27.84 4.94
N PRO A 368 10.14 -28.52 6.03
CA PRO A 368 8.75 -28.86 6.29
C PRO A 368 7.87 -27.65 6.61
N THR A 369 6.62 -27.65 6.11
CA THR A 369 5.62 -26.63 6.44
C THR A 369 5.40 -26.49 7.95
N SER A 370 5.50 -27.59 8.72
CA SER A 370 5.32 -27.55 10.17
C SER A 370 6.34 -26.67 10.90
N ILE A 371 7.53 -26.49 10.32
CA ILE A 371 8.56 -25.58 10.85
C ILE A 371 8.33 -24.18 10.29
N ALA A 372 8.15 -24.07 8.98
CA ALA A 372 7.95 -22.79 8.30
C ALA A 372 6.65 -22.07 8.70
N SER A 373 5.66 -22.77 9.27
CA SER A 373 4.45 -22.15 9.81
C SER A 373 4.65 -21.49 11.17
N GLU A 374 5.64 -21.96 11.95
CA GLU A 374 5.92 -21.45 13.29
C GLU A 374 6.85 -20.24 13.25
N THR A 375 7.79 -20.21 12.30
CA THR A 375 8.76 -19.12 12.14
C THR A 375 9.23 -19.00 10.69
N THR A 376 9.85 -17.86 10.35
CA THR A 376 10.43 -17.60 9.02
C THR A 376 11.73 -18.37 8.83
N VAL A 377 11.77 -19.25 7.83
CA VAL A 377 12.98 -20.02 7.49
C VAL A 377 13.81 -19.26 6.46
N HIS A 378 15.04 -18.89 6.85
CA HIS A 378 16.03 -18.19 6.03
C HIS A 378 16.93 -19.21 5.31
N ILE A 379 16.93 -19.15 3.98
CA ILE A 379 17.59 -20.13 3.11
C ILE A 379 18.47 -19.37 2.12
N MET A 380 19.73 -19.76 2.01
CA MET A 380 20.66 -19.23 1.01
C MET A 380 21.06 -20.35 0.04
N ILE A 381 20.71 -20.23 -1.23
CA ILE A 381 21.05 -21.21 -2.28
C ILE A 381 22.25 -20.70 -3.08
N ASP A 382 23.35 -21.46 -3.02
CA ASP A 382 24.61 -21.15 -3.71
C ASP A 382 24.61 -21.68 -5.15
N GLY A 383 23.77 -21.08 -6.00
CA GLY A 383 23.65 -21.42 -7.42
C GLY A 383 22.45 -20.73 -8.09
N THR A 384 22.21 -21.01 -9.37
CA THR A 384 20.98 -20.58 -10.07
C THR A 384 19.84 -21.52 -9.71
N THR A 385 18.63 -20.99 -9.53
CA THR A 385 17.47 -21.78 -9.07
C THR A 385 16.24 -21.61 -9.96
N THR A 386 15.63 -22.73 -10.36
CA THR A 386 14.34 -22.75 -11.04
C THR A 386 13.24 -23.21 -10.10
N PHE A 387 12.29 -22.33 -9.80
CA PHE A 387 11.09 -22.70 -9.06
C PHE A 387 10.04 -23.25 -10.02
N PHE A 388 9.63 -24.50 -9.82
CA PHE A 388 8.73 -25.21 -10.72
C PHE A 388 7.57 -25.85 -9.95
N SER A 389 6.64 -26.43 -10.71
CA SER A 389 5.62 -27.34 -10.21
C SER A 389 5.69 -28.63 -11.01
N ASN A 390 5.41 -29.78 -10.39
CA ASN A 390 5.29 -31.08 -11.04
C ASN A 390 4.37 -31.11 -12.28
N GLN A 391 3.53 -30.09 -12.45
CA GLN A 391 2.74 -29.84 -13.64
C GLN A 391 3.00 -28.40 -14.09
N LEU A 392 3.42 -28.28 -15.35
CA LEU A 392 3.93 -27.03 -15.92
C LEU A 392 3.02 -25.81 -15.63
N HIS A 393 3.59 -24.82 -14.93
CA HIS A 393 2.95 -23.59 -14.45
C HIS A 393 1.62 -23.74 -13.69
N LYS A 394 1.42 -24.84 -12.96
CA LYS A 394 0.33 -24.94 -11.99
C LYS A 394 0.58 -24.08 -10.75
N ILE A 395 -0.43 -23.96 -9.90
CA ILE A 395 -0.29 -23.24 -8.62
C ILE A 395 0.57 -24.06 -7.67
N SER A 396 1.72 -23.51 -7.31
CA SER A 396 2.51 -23.86 -6.14
C SER A 396 1.95 -23.09 -4.94
N ILE A 397 1.28 -23.82 -4.05
CA ILE A 397 0.75 -23.25 -2.80
C ILE A 397 1.92 -23.04 -1.85
N VAL A 398 2.13 -21.79 -1.44
CA VAL A 398 3.14 -21.41 -0.46
C VAL A 398 2.50 -21.49 0.93
N SER A 399 2.85 -22.55 1.66
CA SER A 399 2.36 -22.80 3.02
C SER A 399 3.53 -22.71 3.99
N GLY A 400 3.50 -21.68 4.85
CA GLY A 400 4.60 -21.28 5.74
C GLY A 400 5.29 -19.98 5.31
N LYS A 401 6.31 -19.59 6.08
CA LYS A 401 7.07 -18.35 5.97
C LYS A 401 8.49 -18.67 5.50
N TYR A 402 8.83 -18.25 4.29
CA TYR A 402 10.11 -18.54 3.65
C TYR A 402 10.79 -17.26 3.20
N ASP A 403 12.07 -17.14 3.51
CA ASP A 403 12.94 -16.06 3.07
C ASP A 403 14.14 -16.67 2.35
N ILE A 404 14.14 -16.58 1.02
CA ILE A 404 15.05 -17.33 0.17
C ILE A 404 15.95 -16.36 -0.58
N GLN A 405 17.24 -16.46 -0.33
CA GLN A 405 18.29 -15.80 -1.09
C GLN A 405 18.92 -16.79 -2.07
N VAL A 406 19.10 -16.38 -3.32
CA VAL A 406 19.73 -17.16 -4.38
C VAL A 406 20.91 -16.38 -4.91
N LYS A 407 22.12 -16.95 -4.86
CA LYS A 407 23.34 -16.28 -5.33
C LYS A 407 23.46 -16.19 -6.86
N GLY A 408 22.73 -17.06 -7.58
CA GLY A 408 22.62 -17.06 -9.03
C GLY A 408 21.34 -16.40 -9.54
N ASP A 409 20.97 -16.69 -10.78
CA ASP A 409 19.68 -16.24 -11.35
C ASP A 409 18.51 -17.06 -10.78
N VAL A 410 17.31 -16.50 -10.84
CA VAL A 410 16.07 -17.18 -10.48
C VAL A 410 15.15 -17.26 -11.69
N THR A 411 14.63 -18.45 -11.96
CA THR A 411 13.54 -18.66 -12.92
C THR A 411 12.28 -19.12 -12.17
N ILE A 412 11.14 -18.48 -12.42
CA ILE A 412 9.85 -18.88 -11.84
C ILE A 412 9.00 -19.51 -12.93
N ASP A 413 8.94 -20.84 -12.94
CA ASP A 413 8.17 -21.69 -13.87
C ASP A 413 6.88 -22.24 -13.24
N THR A 414 6.38 -21.54 -12.23
CA THR A 414 5.14 -21.88 -11.51
C THR A 414 4.30 -20.63 -11.23
N GLN A 415 3.18 -20.78 -10.54
CA GLN A 415 2.38 -19.69 -9.98
C GLN A 415 2.49 -19.76 -8.46
N PHE A 416 2.85 -18.68 -7.78
CA PHE A 416 2.91 -18.66 -6.32
C PHE A 416 1.62 -18.10 -5.75
N VAL A 417 0.98 -18.86 -4.87
CA VAL A 417 -0.25 -18.43 -4.18
C VAL A 417 -0.15 -18.83 -2.72
N TYR A 418 -0.38 -17.89 -1.81
CA TYR A 418 -0.40 -18.18 -0.38
C TYR A 418 -1.49 -19.19 -0.02
N ASP A 419 -1.25 -19.98 1.03
CA ASP A 419 -2.16 -21.01 1.55
C ASP A 419 -3.39 -20.41 2.26
N VAL A 420 -4.17 -19.66 1.50
CA VAL A 420 -5.41 -19.03 1.90
C VAL A 420 -6.49 -19.50 0.92
N ASP A 421 -7.37 -20.39 1.39
CA ASP A 421 -8.41 -21.03 0.55
C ASP A 421 -9.12 -20.08 -0.42
N LYS A 422 -9.47 -18.87 0.05
CA LYS A 422 -10.17 -17.87 -0.76
C LYS A 422 -9.27 -17.23 -1.82
N LEU A 423 -7.99 -17.03 -1.55
CA LEU A 423 -7.02 -16.55 -2.54
C LEU A 423 -6.77 -17.63 -3.59
N VAL A 424 -6.54 -18.88 -3.17
CA VAL A 424 -6.41 -20.04 -4.06
C VAL A 424 -7.64 -20.17 -4.95
N GLN A 425 -8.85 -20.11 -4.40
CA GLN A 425 -10.10 -20.17 -5.18
C GLN A 425 -10.29 -18.98 -6.12
N ALA A 426 -9.77 -17.80 -5.78
CA ALA A 426 -9.98 -16.61 -6.58
C ALA A 426 -9.18 -16.64 -7.88
N VAL A 427 -7.97 -17.21 -7.85
CA VAL A 427 -7.08 -17.35 -9.01
C VAL A 427 -7.18 -18.71 -9.70
N ASN A 428 -7.67 -19.75 -9.01
CA ASN A 428 -7.84 -21.08 -9.58
C ASN A 428 -9.06 -21.19 -10.50
N ASN A 429 -8.85 -21.73 -11.69
CA ASN A 429 -9.85 -21.96 -12.74
C ASN A 429 -10.00 -23.44 -13.14
N GLY A 430 -9.27 -24.34 -12.49
CA GLY A 430 -9.43 -25.76 -12.76
C GLY A 430 -10.76 -26.31 -12.24
N ASN A 431 -11.29 -27.33 -12.92
CA ASN A 431 -12.43 -28.10 -12.40
C ASN A 431 -11.96 -28.96 -11.21
N GLY A 432 -12.59 -28.79 -10.04
CA GLY A 432 -12.27 -29.57 -8.83
C GLY A 432 -10.93 -29.16 -8.19
N MET A 433 -10.11 -30.13 -7.80
CA MET A 433 -8.81 -29.91 -7.15
C MET A 433 -7.65 -29.60 -8.14
N SER A 434 -7.93 -29.37 -9.43
CA SER A 434 -6.87 -29.02 -10.38
C SER A 434 -6.42 -27.59 -10.16
N LEU A 435 -5.21 -27.41 -9.64
CA LEU A 435 -4.62 -26.12 -9.30
C LEU A 435 -4.06 -25.38 -10.54
N VAL A 436 -4.92 -24.74 -11.32
CA VAL A 436 -4.52 -24.01 -12.55
C VAL A 436 -4.94 -22.56 -12.43
N ALA A 437 -4.00 -21.61 -12.56
CA ALA A 437 -4.30 -20.18 -12.55
C ALA A 437 -4.19 -19.56 -13.95
N ASN A 438 -5.26 -19.69 -14.74
CA ASN A 438 -5.45 -18.99 -16.02
C ASN A 438 -6.65 -18.03 -15.98
N LYS A 439 -6.92 -17.50 -14.77
CA LYS A 439 -7.94 -16.48 -14.55
C LYS A 439 -7.24 -15.14 -14.50
N THR A 440 -7.84 -14.17 -15.19
CA THR A 440 -7.66 -12.76 -14.86
C THR A 440 -7.93 -12.57 -13.36
N ALA A 441 -6.90 -12.28 -12.59
CA ALA A 441 -7.03 -12.00 -11.15
C ALA A 441 -7.55 -10.58 -10.87
N VAL A 442 -7.50 -9.70 -11.89
CA VAL A 442 -7.72 -8.26 -11.74
C VAL A 442 -9.14 -7.83 -12.13
N ASP A 443 -10.17 -8.37 -11.47
CA ASP A 443 -11.54 -7.84 -11.59
C ASP A 443 -11.76 -6.71 -10.54
N ALA A 444 -11.25 -5.51 -10.82
CA ALA A 444 -11.50 -4.24 -10.12
C ALA A 444 -11.09 -4.12 -8.64
N GLU A 445 -10.89 -2.87 -8.20
CA GLU A 445 -10.49 -2.37 -6.87
C GLU A 445 -11.09 -3.13 -5.67
N ARG A 446 -12.33 -3.62 -5.80
CA ARG A 446 -13.03 -4.40 -4.78
C ARG A 446 -12.35 -5.74 -4.49
N THR A 447 -11.92 -6.47 -5.53
CA THR A 447 -11.25 -7.75 -5.38
C THR A 447 -9.84 -7.60 -4.80
N ILE A 448 -9.16 -6.49 -5.10
CA ILE A 448 -7.85 -6.16 -4.53
C ILE A 448 -7.96 -5.89 -3.02
N LYS A 449 -8.89 -5.03 -2.60
CA LYS A 449 -9.17 -4.79 -1.17
C LYS A 449 -9.58 -6.07 -0.46
N ASP A 450 -10.40 -6.91 -1.08
CA ASP A 450 -10.77 -8.23 -0.54
C ASP A 450 -9.54 -9.13 -0.36
N TYR A 451 -8.55 -9.10 -1.26
CA TYR A 451 -7.30 -9.87 -1.12
C TYR A 451 -6.44 -9.36 0.04
N GLN A 452 -6.23 -8.05 0.14
CA GLN A 452 -5.49 -7.45 1.26
C GLN A 452 -6.16 -7.76 2.61
N ASP A 453 -7.50 -7.67 2.66
CA ASP A 453 -8.31 -8.06 3.82
C ASP A 453 -8.15 -9.53 4.21
N LEU A 454 -7.99 -10.42 3.22
CA LEU A 454 -7.80 -11.85 3.46
C LEU A 454 -6.41 -12.15 4.01
N LEU A 455 -5.38 -11.43 3.55
CA LEU A 455 -4.02 -11.52 4.10
C LEU A 455 -3.99 -11.06 5.56
N ALA A 456 -4.57 -9.89 5.85
CA ALA A 456 -4.59 -9.30 7.19
C ALA A 456 -5.30 -10.20 8.24
N LYS A 457 -6.17 -11.11 7.81
CA LYS A 457 -6.95 -12.00 8.69
C LYS A 457 -6.34 -13.39 8.90
N LYS A 458 -5.33 -13.79 8.10
CA LYS A 458 -4.85 -15.18 8.02
C LYS A 458 -3.32 -15.30 7.95
N ASP A 459 -2.61 -14.51 8.75
CA ASP A 459 -1.14 -14.41 8.85
C ASP A 459 -0.37 -15.76 9.04
N ASN A 460 -0.37 -16.62 8.02
CA ASN A 460 0.22 -17.96 8.08
C ASN A 460 1.22 -18.22 6.94
N SER A 461 1.33 -17.33 5.95
CA SER A 461 2.18 -17.57 4.79
C SER A 461 2.87 -16.30 4.31
N TYR A 462 4.16 -16.44 4.03
CA TYR A 462 5.04 -15.37 3.59
C TYR A 462 6.10 -15.95 2.65
N LEU A 463 6.42 -15.21 1.60
CA LEU A 463 7.47 -15.58 0.67
C LEU A 463 8.28 -14.34 0.31
N ARG A 464 9.57 -14.38 0.60
CA ARG A 464 10.55 -13.45 0.03
C ARG A 464 11.55 -14.24 -0.81
N ILE A 465 11.79 -13.79 -2.03
CA ILE A 465 12.80 -14.35 -2.93
C ILE A 465 13.71 -13.23 -3.39
N ALA A 466 15.00 -13.33 -3.05
CA ALA A 466 16.04 -12.46 -3.55
C ALA A 466 17.00 -13.23 -4.46
N SER A 467 17.31 -12.66 -5.61
CA SER A 467 18.28 -13.15 -6.58
C SER A 467 19.44 -12.16 -6.63
N TYR A 468 20.67 -12.59 -6.35
CA TYR A 468 21.88 -11.86 -6.77
C TYR A 468 22.14 -12.18 -8.25
N GLY A 469 21.28 -11.66 -9.10
CA GLY A 469 21.10 -12.06 -10.47
C GLY A 469 19.82 -11.50 -11.05
N ASP A 470 19.36 -12.09 -12.15
CA ASP A 470 18.05 -11.76 -12.71
C ASP A 470 16.95 -12.63 -12.06
N ILE A 471 15.71 -12.11 -12.07
CA ILE A 471 14.50 -12.92 -11.88
C ILE A 471 13.80 -12.99 -13.24
N SER A 472 13.60 -14.19 -13.77
CA SER A 472 12.91 -14.43 -15.03
C SER A 472 11.62 -15.23 -14.83
N LEU A 473 10.53 -14.79 -15.45
CA LEU A 473 9.26 -15.50 -15.42
C LEU A 473 9.13 -16.43 -16.61
N GLY A 474 8.96 -17.72 -16.37
CA GLY A 474 8.57 -18.64 -17.43
C GLY A 474 7.09 -18.55 -17.75
N TYR A 475 6.81 -18.53 -19.05
CA TYR A 475 5.48 -18.60 -19.63
C TYR A 475 5.41 -19.80 -20.57
N SER A 476 4.22 -20.39 -20.68
CA SER A 476 3.91 -21.33 -21.75
C SER A 476 2.43 -21.31 -22.10
N SER A 477 2.08 -22.07 -23.15
CA SER A 477 0.70 -22.23 -23.61
C SER A 477 -0.27 -22.70 -22.52
N ALA A 478 0.20 -23.38 -21.46
CA ALA A 478 -0.63 -23.81 -20.33
C ALA A 478 -1.16 -22.66 -19.48
N THR A 479 -0.44 -21.53 -19.44
CA THR A 479 -0.80 -20.35 -18.64
C THR A 479 -1.76 -19.40 -19.36
N HIS A 480 -1.89 -19.54 -20.69
CA HIS A 480 -2.55 -18.55 -21.55
C HIS A 480 -2.01 -17.11 -21.40
N GLY A 481 -0.80 -16.94 -20.85
CA GLY A 481 -0.19 -15.63 -20.61
C GLY A 481 -0.48 -15.03 -19.25
N ASP A 482 -1.21 -15.73 -18.36
CA ASP A 482 -1.49 -15.26 -17.00
C ASP A 482 -0.40 -15.72 -16.02
N LYS A 483 0.09 -14.80 -15.20
CA LYS A 483 0.99 -15.08 -14.09
C LYS A 483 0.45 -14.48 -12.79
N ASN A 484 0.42 -15.30 -11.74
CA ASN A 484 0.02 -14.95 -10.39
C ASN A 484 1.19 -15.25 -9.45
N LEU A 485 1.75 -14.21 -8.84
CA LEU A 485 2.84 -14.29 -7.90
C LEU A 485 2.41 -13.66 -6.58
N MET A 486 2.68 -14.34 -5.47
CA MET A 486 2.47 -13.79 -4.13
C MET A 486 3.79 -13.88 -3.38
N GLY A 487 4.28 -12.75 -2.90
CA GLY A 487 5.60 -12.63 -2.28
C GLY A 487 6.31 -11.31 -2.59
N ASP A 488 7.42 -11.10 -1.89
CA ASP A 488 8.35 -10.00 -2.13
C ASP A 488 9.53 -10.49 -2.97
N PHE A 489 9.80 -9.82 -4.09
CA PHE A 489 10.79 -10.25 -5.07
C PHE A 489 11.89 -9.21 -5.24
N PHE A 490 13.13 -9.63 -5.04
CA PHE A 490 14.32 -8.80 -5.18
C PHE A 490 15.21 -9.34 -6.30
N ALA A 491 15.51 -8.52 -7.31
CA ALA A 491 16.58 -8.81 -8.26
C ALA A 491 17.72 -7.82 -8.02
N LEU A 492 18.75 -8.31 -7.36
CA LEU A 492 19.91 -7.55 -6.92
C LEU A 492 21.08 -7.78 -7.88
N LYS A 493 21.81 -6.71 -8.18
CA LYS A 493 23.03 -6.83 -8.97
C LYS A 493 24.08 -7.62 -8.21
N ARG A 494 24.85 -8.41 -8.94
CA ARG A 494 26.08 -9.01 -8.43
C ARG A 494 27.15 -7.94 -8.24
N GLU A 495 28.20 -8.28 -7.49
CA GLU A 495 29.37 -7.42 -7.29
C GLU A 495 30.04 -6.99 -8.62
N ASP A 496 29.92 -7.80 -9.67
CA ASP A 496 30.45 -7.48 -11.01
C ASP A 496 29.55 -6.53 -11.82
N GLY A 497 28.42 -6.11 -11.26
CA GLY A 497 27.43 -5.23 -11.87
C GLY A 497 26.44 -5.92 -12.81
N SER A 498 26.53 -7.24 -12.98
CA SER A 498 25.58 -8.03 -13.78
C SER A 498 24.30 -8.36 -13.00
N GLY A 499 23.24 -8.71 -13.73
CA GLY A 499 21.95 -9.06 -13.14
C GLY A 499 21.12 -7.84 -12.71
N GLY A 500 20.18 -8.08 -11.79
CA GLY A 500 19.30 -7.07 -11.22
C GLY A 500 18.01 -6.84 -11.98
N ASN A 501 17.70 -7.63 -13.02
CA ASN A 501 16.53 -7.40 -13.86
C ASN A 501 15.38 -8.34 -13.50
N PHE A 502 14.15 -7.81 -13.49
CA PHE A 502 12.92 -8.58 -13.56
C PHE A 502 12.50 -8.73 -15.02
N ARG A 503 12.52 -9.97 -15.53
CA ARG A 503 12.23 -10.27 -16.93
C ARG A 503 10.96 -11.07 -17.07
N LEU A 504 10.02 -10.54 -17.86
CA LEU A 504 8.92 -11.35 -18.37
C LEU A 504 9.54 -12.20 -19.49
N GLY A 505 9.68 -13.52 -19.30
CA GLY A 505 10.36 -14.41 -20.25
C GLY A 505 9.69 -14.47 -21.63
N ASP A 506 10.07 -15.45 -22.44
CA ASP A 506 9.58 -15.52 -23.83
C ASP A 506 8.06 -15.80 -23.93
N LEU A 507 7.30 -14.72 -24.11
CA LEU A 507 5.86 -14.71 -24.31
C LEU A 507 5.45 -15.16 -25.73
N SER A 508 6.39 -15.37 -26.67
CA SER A 508 6.07 -15.78 -28.05
C SER A 508 5.36 -17.13 -28.14
N SER A 509 5.56 -17.99 -27.13
CA SER A 509 4.91 -19.30 -27.02
C SER A 509 3.45 -19.24 -26.54
N VAL A 510 2.97 -18.06 -26.12
CA VAL A 510 1.59 -17.84 -25.64
C VAL A 510 0.64 -17.68 -26.85
N PRO A 511 -0.33 -18.59 -27.05
CA PRO A 511 -1.14 -18.65 -28.28
C PRO A 511 -1.92 -17.37 -28.63
N ASN A 512 -2.32 -16.58 -27.63
CA ASN A 512 -3.18 -15.41 -27.81
C ASN A 512 -2.40 -14.16 -28.30
N ILE A 513 -1.08 -14.18 -28.23
CA ILE A 513 -0.20 -13.08 -28.69
C ILE A 513 0.02 -13.15 -30.21
N THR A 514 0.08 -14.36 -30.79
CA THR A 514 0.26 -14.55 -32.24
C THR A 514 -1.02 -14.37 -33.06
N ASN A 515 -2.21 -14.36 -32.42
CA ASN A 515 -3.52 -14.18 -33.05
C ASN A 515 -4.38 -13.16 -32.28
N PRO A 516 -4.08 -11.85 -32.38
CA PRO A 516 -4.83 -10.80 -31.69
C PRO A 516 -6.31 -10.82 -32.11
N GLY A 517 -7.17 -11.33 -31.23
CA GLY A 517 -8.61 -11.47 -31.50
C GLY A 517 -9.25 -12.69 -30.86
N GLN A 518 -8.52 -13.80 -30.68
CA GLN A 518 -9.02 -15.03 -30.07
C GLN A 518 -8.29 -15.32 -28.76
N GLY A 519 -8.96 -15.13 -27.62
CA GLY A 519 -8.43 -15.51 -26.30
C GLY A 519 -8.28 -14.36 -25.28
N GLN A 520 -7.77 -14.72 -24.09
CA GLN A 520 -7.41 -13.83 -22.98
C GLN A 520 -6.09 -13.10 -23.27
N PHE A 521 -5.96 -11.88 -22.80
CA PHE A 521 -4.71 -11.11 -22.86
C PHE A 521 -3.76 -11.51 -21.72
N SER A 522 -2.45 -11.38 -21.95
CA SER A 522 -1.41 -11.72 -20.97
C SER A 522 -1.45 -10.76 -19.77
N GLN A 523 -1.25 -11.30 -18.56
CA GLN A 523 -1.33 -10.53 -17.33
C GLN A 523 -0.28 -10.99 -16.33
N LEU A 524 0.27 -10.04 -15.59
CA LEU A 524 1.05 -10.30 -14.39
C LEU A 524 0.28 -9.69 -13.22
N PHE A 525 -0.22 -10.54 -12.34
CA PHE A 525 -0.75 -10.16 -11.05
C PHE A 525 0.26 -10.54 -9.97
N LEU A 526 0.70 -9.54 -9.20
CA LEU A 526 1.60 -9.71 -8.08
C LEU A 526 0.98 -9.13 -6.82
N LEU A 527 0.93 -9.93 -5.76
CA LEU A 527 0.53 -9.53 -4.42
C LEU A 527 1.76 -9.59 -3.49
N GLY A 528 2.31 -8.43 -3.16
CA GLY A 528 3.60 -8.25 -2.52
C GLY A 528 4.35 -7.08 -3.16
N SER A 529 5.67 -7.19 -3.29
CA SER A 529 6.52 -6.14 -3.85
C SER A 529 7.52 -6.65 -4.90
N ILE A 530 7.96 -5.74 -5.77
CA ILE A 530 9.12 -5.93 -6.64
C ILE A 530 10.16 -4.86 -6.31
N THR A 531 11.39 -5.27 -6.04
CA THR A 531 12.56 -4.38 -5.92
C THR A 531 13.66 -4.83 -6.88
N VAL A 532 13.90 -4.05 -7.94
CA VAL A 532 14.86 -4.43 -9.01
C VAL A 532 15.68 -3.24 -9.51
N TRP A 533 16.74 -3.53 -10.26
CA TRP A 533 17.38 -2.52 -11.08
C TRP A 533 16.51 -2.16 -12.29
N ALA A 534 16.10 -3.16 -13.07
CA ALA A 534 15.27 -2.91 -14.25
C ALA A 534 14.08 -3.87 -14.31
N PHE A 535 12.91 -3.36 -14.67
CA PHE A 535 11.78 -4.16 -15.08
C PHE A 535 11.70 -4.11 -16.61
N GLU A 536 11.96 -5.25 -17.25
CA GLU A 536 11.98 -5.39 -18.71
C GLU A 536 10.64 -5.94 -19.20
N ASN A 537 10.00 -5.18 -20.09
CA ASN A 537 8.77 -5.60 -20.75
C ASN A 537 9.08 -6.01 -22.20
N PRO A 538 8.90 -7.28 -22.59
CA PRO A 538 9.21 -7.70 -23.94
C PRO A 538 8.20 -7.08 -24.92
N THR A 539 8.72 -6.65 -26.06
CA THR A 539 7.93 -6.09 -27.15
C THR A 539 7.97 -7.00 -28.37
N TYR A 540 6.97 -6.88 -29.24
CA TYR A 540 6.91 -7.58 -30.51
C TYR A 540 6.62 -6.61 -31.64
N TYR A 541 7.47 -6.65 -32.66
CA TYR A 541 7.31 -5.83 -33.85
C TYR A 541 6.46 -6.56 -34.89
N ILE A 542 5.34 -5.94 -35.27
CA ILE A 542 4.44 -6.41 -36.31
C ILE A 542 4.85 -5.80 -37.64
N GLU A 543 5.66 -6.53 -38.42
CA GLU A 543 6.21 -6.05 -39.71
C GLU A 543 5.14 -5.48 -40.66
N ASN A 544 3.96 -6.12 -40.72
CA ASN A 544 2.91 -5.73 -41.66
C ASN A 544 2.12 -4.47 -41.25
N LYS A 545 2.28 -4.03 -39.99
CA LYS A 545 1.63 -2.83 -39.44
C LYS A 545 2.62 -1.71 -39.13
N ASP A 546 3.93 -1.98 -39.22
CA ASP A 546 4.99 -1.06 -38.82
C ASP A 546 4.75 -0.57 -37.37
N GLU A 547 4.41 -1.50 -36.49
CA GLU A 547 3.93 -1.24 -35.12
C GLU A 547 4.64 -2.17 -34.14
N THR A 548 5.13 -1.62 -33.03
CA THR A 548 5.66 -2.39 -31.90
C THR A 548 4.59 -2.48 -30.82
N ILE A 549 4.25 -3.70 -30.40
CA ILE A 549 3.28 -3.94 -29.33
C ILE A 549 3.98 -4.49 -28.09
N GLU A 550 3.55 -4.03 -26.92
CA GLU A 550 3.95 -4.65 -25.65
C GLU A 550 3.31 -6.03 -25.51
N LEU A 551 4.10 -7.03 -25.10
CA LEU A 551 3.62 -8.41 -24.98
C LEU A 551 2.87 -8.66 -23.68
N LEU A 552 3.14 -7.89 -22.62
CA LEU A 552 2.32 -7.88 -21.41
C LEU A 552 1.18 -6.87 -21.57
N ASN A 553 -0.05 -7.37 -21.65
CA ASN A 553 -1.20 -6.50 -21.82
C ASN A 553 -1.66 -5.85 -20.51
N SER A 554 -1.48 -6.53 -19.37
CA SER A 554 -1.84 -5.97 -18.07
C SER A 554 -0.82 -6.27 -16.97
N LEU A 555 -0.53 -5.25 -16.16
CA LEU A 555 0.28 -5.36 -14.95
C LEU A 555 -0.55 -4.93 -13.74
N ALA A 556 -0.64 -5.78 -12.73
CA ALA A 556 -1.26 -5.44 -11.46
C ALA A 556 -0.29 -5.78 -10.33
N LEU A 557 0.22 -4.74 -9.67
CA LEU A 557 1.06 -4.87 -8.48
C LEU A 557 0.25 -4.41 -7.28
N VAL A 558 0.12 -5.25 -6.26
CA VAL A 558 -0.65 -4.96 -5.07
C VAL A 558 0.28 -5.15 -3.89
N ALA A 559 0.62 -4.06 -3.19
CA ALA A 559 1.39 -4.17 -1.96
C ALA A 559 0.64 -5.07 -0.97
N ALA A 560 1.33 -6.05 -0.40
CA ALA A 560 0.77 -6.92 0.61
C ALA A 560 0.55 -6.20 1.96
N GLY A 561 0.96 -4.94 2.06
CA GLY A 561 0.80 -4.06 3.21
C GLY A 561 0.91 -2.59 2.88
N SER A 562 0.68 -1.74 3.88
CA SER A 562 0.86 -0.30 3.76
C SER A 562 2.36 0.02 3.75
N SER A 563 2.87 0.52 2.62
CA SER A 563 4.19 1.13 2.57
C SER A 563 4.17 2.51 3.24
N GLY A 564 5.17 2.78 4.07
CA GLY A 564 5.48 4.14 4.52
C GLY A 564 6.40 4.83 3.52
N LEU A 565 6.49 6.16 3.61
CA LEU A 565 7.32 7.03 2.75
C LEU A 565 8.82 6.65 2.68
N SER A 566 9.34 5.79 3.57
CA SER A 566 10.73 5.34 3.54
C SER A 566 10.93 3.82 3.37
N GLY A 567 9.85 3.05 3.18
CA GLY A 567 9.82 1.60 2.88
C GLY A 567 10.94 0.69 3.42
N SER A 568 11.33 0.76 4.69
CA SER A 568 12.19 -0.29 5.25
C SER A 568 11.39 -1.59 5.27
N GLY A 569 11.85 -2.60 4.52
CA GLY A 569 11.21 -3.92 4.44
C GLY A 569 11.82 -4.86 5.46
N SER A 570 11.32 -4.85 6.71
CA SER A 570 11.76 -5.82 7.71
C SER A 570 11.21 -7.23 7.42
N SER A 571 12.08 -8.24 7.51
CA SER A 571 11.75 -9.66 7.43
C SER A 571 10.99 -10.21 8.65
N SER A 572 10.96 -9.45 9.76
CA SER A 572 10.27 -9.83 10.99
C SER A 572 8.77 -9.51 10.96
N GLY A 573 8.27 -8.81 9.93
CA GLY A 573 6.90 -8.29 9.93
C GLY A 573 6.66 -7.18 10.97
N GLU A 574 7.70 -6.73 11.67
CA GLU A 574 7.61 -5.73 12.74
C GLU A 574 7.81 -4.28 12.26
N ASP A 575 8.03 -4.04 10.96
CA ASP A 575 8.04 -2.68 10.38
C ASP A 575 6.61 -2.13 10.23
N GLN A 576 5.92 -2.12 11.35
CA GLN A 576 4.56 -1.64 11.49
C GLN A 576 4.61 -0.13 11.68
N ARG A 577 4.46 0.63 10.60
CA ARG A 577 4.36 2.08 10.72
C ARG A 577 2.93 2.49 11.01
N PHE A 578 2.81 3.36 11.99
CA PHE A 578 1.55 3.95 12.39
C PHE A 578 1.06 4.92 11.31
N LYS A 579 -0.24 4.88 10.96
CA LYS A 579 -0.88 5.85 10.06
C LYS A 579 -2.09 6.48 10.73
N LEU A 580 -2.33 7.75 10.41
CA LEU A 580 -3.57 8.44 10.75
C LEU A 580 -4.68 7.91 9.83
N LEU A 581 -5.62 7.12 10.39
CA LEU A 581 -6.69 6.50 9.61
C LEU A 581 -7.90 7.40 9.36
N GLY A 582 -8.02 8.47 10.13
CA GLY A 582 -9.13 9.40 10.00
C GLY A 582 -9.18 10.41 11.13
N ILE A 583 -9.86 11.51 10.87
CA ILE A 583 -10.05 12.61 11.82
C ILE A 583 -11.55 12.75 12.08
N GLN A 584 -11.91 12.72 13.36
CA GLN A 584 -13.25 13.05 13.84
C GLN A 584 -13.22 14.43 14.51
N SER A 585 -14.15 15.29 14.11
CA SER A 585 -14.22 16.69 14.54
C SER A 585 -15.50 16.94 15.33
N TRP A 586 -15.42 17.73 16.41
CA TRP A 586 -16.59 18.09 17.23
C TRP A 586 -16.82 19.59 17.40
#